data_AF-A0A831QHF6-F1
#
_entry.id   AF-A0A831QHF6-F1
#
_cell.length_a   1.000
_cell.length_b   1.000
_cell.length_c   1.000
_cell.angle_alpha   90.00
_cell.angle_beta   90.00
_cell.angle_gamma   90.00
#
_symmetry.space_group_name_H-M   'P 1'
#
loop_
_entity.id
_entity.type
_entity.pdbx_description
1 polymer ?
#
loop_
_entity_poly.entity_id
_entity_poly.type
_entity_poly.pdbx_seq_one_letter_code
_entity_poly.pdbx_strand_id
1 'polypeptide(L)' 'MNTKTILSNIGIILVEPQIPENIGSAARAMANMGLERLILVRPKNCDLSRILKTATGSS' A
#
# COMPACT_ATOMS: atom_id res chain seq x y z
N MET A 1 9.83 24.35 0.80
CA MET A 1 9.03 23.36 1.57
C MET A 1 9.62 21.98 1.35
N ASN A 2 9.77 21.19 2.41
CA ASN A 2 10.31 19.84 2.31
C ASN A 2 9.21 18.90 1.75
N THR A 3 9.42 18.34 0.57
CA THR A 3 8.47 17.41 -0.09
C THR A 3 8.16 16.19 0.77
N LYS A 4 9.13 15.73 1.57
CA LYS A 4 8.94 14.63 2.53
C LYS A 4 7.87 14.96 3.58
N THR A 5 7.83 16.21 4.05
CA THR A 5 6.85 16.67 5.04
C THR A 5 5.42 16.77 4.45
N ILE A 6 5.31 17.00 3.14
CA ILE A 6 3.99 17.02 2.47
C ILE A 6 3.46 15.59 2.31
N LEU A 7 4.31 14.67 1.83
CA LEU A 7 3.91 13.29 1.57
C LEU A 7 3.58 12.51 2.85
N SER A 8 4.25 12.81 3.98
CA SER A 8 3.91 12.21 5.27
C SER A 8 2.49 12.53 5.75
N ASN A 9 1.90 13.62 5.26
CA ASN A 9 0.55 14.02 5.62
C ASN A 9 -0.53 13.35 4.75
N ILE A 10 -0.14 12.66 3.68
CA ILE A 10 -1.05 11.97 2.76
C ILE A 10 -1.20 10.51 3.21
N GLY A 11 -2.44 10.02 3.24
CA GLY A 11 -2.76 8.61 3.47
C GLY A 11 -3.62 8.05 2.34
N ILE A 12 -3.34 6.81 1.95
CA ILE A 12 -4.14 6.06 0.98
C ILE A 12 -5.02 5.07 1.74
N ILE A 13 -6.33 5.12 1.49
CA ILE A 13 -7.32 4.27 2.17
C ILE A 13 -7.92 3.31 1.14
N LEU A 14 -7.72 2.01 1.34
CA LEU A 14 -8.38 0.97 0.55
C LEU A 14 -9.58 0.44 1.33
N VAL A 15 -10.78 0.71 0.82
CA VAL A 15 -12.04 0.25 1.42
C VAL A 15 -12.48 -1.03 0.75
N GLU A 16 -12.66 -2.07 1.56
CA GLU A 16 -13.04 -3.41 1.16
C GLU A 16 -12.22 -3.99 0.00
N PRO A 17 -10.87 -3.95 0.05
CA PRO A 17 -10.06 -4.63 -0.95
C PRO A 17 -10.35 -6.13 -0.94
N GLN A 18 -10.56 -6.68 -2.13
CA GLN A 18 -10.99 -8.06 -2.35
C GLN A 18 -9.81 -9.01 -2.56
N ILE A 19 -8.78 -8.53 -3.28
CA ILE A 19 -7.65 -9.33 -3.75
C ILE A 19 -6.38 -8.90 -3.00
N PRO A 20 -5.71 -9.80 -2.25
CA PRO A 20 -4.48 -9.49 -1.51
C PRO A 20 -3.37 -8.87 -2.38
N GLU A 21 -3.23 -9.32 -3.62
CA GLU A 21 -2.24 -8.81 -4.58
C GLU A 21 -2.45 -7.34 -4.93
N ASN A 22 -3.70 -6.84 -4.89
CA ASN A 22 -3.98 -5.43 -5.13
C ASN A 22 -3.49 -4.56 -3.98
N ILE A 23 -3.55 -5.07 -2.74
CA ILE A 23 -3.01 -4.38 -1.55
C ILE A 23 -1.49 -4.27 -1.69
N GLY A 24 -0.81 -5.37 -2.06
CA GLY A 24 0.64 -5.35 -2.25
C GLY A 24 1.07 -4.45 -3.40
N SER A 25 0.38 -4.54 -4.55
CA SER A 25 0.63 -3.67 -5.70
C SER A 25 0.42 -2.19 -5.39
N ALA A 26 -0.61 -1.84 -4.61
CA ALA A 26 -0.85 -0.48 -4.14
C ALA A 26 0.27 -0.01 -3.20
N ALA A 27 0.70 -0.84 -2.25
CA ALA A 27 1.83 -0.54 -1.36
C ALA A 27 3.12 -0.31 -2.16
N ARG A 28 3.39 -1.09 -3.21
CA ARG A 28 4.56 -0.89 -4.09
C ARG A 28 4.48 0.44 -4.84
N ALA A 29 3.31 0.76 -5.41
CA ALA A 29 3.10 2.03 -6.08
C ALA A 29 3.31 3.21 -5.12
N MET A 30 2.81 3.11 -3.88
CA MET A 30 3.04 4.11 -2.83
C MET A 30 4.51 4.29 -2.51
N ALA A 31 5.25 3.20 -2.29
CA ALA A 31 6.68 3.23 -2.00
C ALA A 31 7.49 3.90 -3.13
N ASN A 32 7.19 3.56 -4.38
CA ASN A 32 7.80 4.20 -5.56
C ASN A 32 7.54 5.71 -5.62
N MET A 33 6.47 6.20 -4.99
CA MET A 33 6.03 7.60 -4.98
C MET A 33 6.35 8.33 -3.65
N GLY A 34 7.05 7.67 -2.71
CA GLY A 34 7.40 8.25 -1.41
C GLY A 34 6.23 8.41 -0.44
N LEU A 35 5.14 7.65 -0.62
CA LEU A 35 3.99 7.61 0.27
C LEU A 35 4.13 6.45 1.27
N GLU A 36 3.85 6.71 2.54
CA GLU A 36 4.17 5.76 3.63
C GLU A 36 2.94 5.31 4.44
N ARG A 37 1.75 5.91 4.22
CA ARG A 37 0.56 5.68 5.06
C ARG A 37 -0.56 4.95 4.31
N LEU A 38 -0.54 3.63 4.34
CA LEU A 38 -1.60 2.78 3.78
C LEU A 38 -2.57 2.31 4.89
N ILE A 39 -3.87 2.52 4.69
CA ILE A 39 -4.92 2.11 5.64
C ILE A 39 -5.89 1.18 4.91
N LEU A 40 -6.21 0.03 5.52
CA LEU A 40 -7.17 -0.92 5.00
C LEU A 40 -8.44 -0.88 5.85
N VAL A 41 -9.60 -0.77 5.20
CA VAL A 41 -10.91 -0.80 5.88
C VAL A 41 -11.66 -2.04 5.41
N ARG A 42 -12.00 -2.92 6.35
CA ARG A 42 -12.74 -4.19 6.07
C ARG A 42 -12.16 -4.99 4.88
N PRO A 43 -10.85 -5.24 4.81
CA PRO A 43 -10.29 -6.08 3.76
C PRO A 43 -10.94 -7.47 3.80
N LYS A 44 -11.43 -7.97 2.65
CA LYS A 44 -12.12 -9.27 2.61
C LYS A 44 -11.13 -10.44 2.69
N ASN A 45 -9.91 -10.24 2.21
CA ASN A 45 -8.83 -11.21 2.28
C ASN A 45 -7.50 -10.49 2.52
N CYS A 46 -6.83 -10.84 3.62
CA CYS A 46 -5.58 -10.24 4.09
C CYS A 46 -4.46 -11.29 4.22
N ASP A 47 -4.31 -12.15 3.22
CA ASP A 47 -3.17 -13.05 3.12
C ASP A 47 -1.86 -12.27 2.94
N LEU A 48 -1.11 -12.12 4.04
CA LEU A 48 0.12 -11.35 4.07
C LEU A 48 1.20 -11.92 3.13
N SER A 49 1.23 -13.23 2.88
CA SER A 49 2.19 -13.84 1.96
C SER A 49 1.99 -13.34 0.53
N ARG A 50 0.72 -13.29 0.08
CA ARG A 50 0.34 -12.78 -1.24
C ARG A 50 0.52 -11.26 -1.37
N ILE A 51 0.20 -10.53 -0.30
CA ILE A 51 0.45 -9.08 -0.22
C ILE A 51 1.95 -8.80 -0.37
N LEU A 52 2.80 -9.44 0.43
CA LEU A 52 4.24 -9.21 0.41
C LEU A 52 4.85 -9.58 -0.94
N LYS A 53 4.45 -10.71 -1.53
CA LYS A 53 4.94 -11.16 -2.84
C LYS A 53 4.79 -10.08 -3.93
N THR A 54 3.67 -9.37 -3.94
CA THR A 54 3.39 -8.31 -4.91
C THR A 54 3.88 -6.92 -4.48
N ALA A 55 4.06 -6.69 -3.18
CA ALA A 55 4.62 -5.45 -2.65
C ALA A 55 6.14 -5.35 -2.85
N THR A 56 6.88 -6.44 -2.63
CA THR A 56 8.35 -6.40 -2.66
C THR A 56 8.91 -6.76 -4.03
N GLY A 57 8.24 -7.63 -4.78
CA GLY A 57 8.77 -8.22 -6.01
C GLY A 57 10.09 -8.96 -5.77
N SER A 58 10.58 -9.67 -6.79
CA SER A 58 11.90 -10.33 -6.78
C SER A 58 12.91 -9.62 -7.70
N SER A 59 12.70 -8.35 -8.03
CA SER A 59 13.58 -7.57 -8.90
C SER A 59 15.02 -7.58 -8.41
#